data_AF-A0A535Q4V8-F1
#
_entry.id   AF-A0A535Q4V8-F1
#
_cell.length_a   1.000
_cell.length_b   1.000
_cell.length_c   1.000
_cell.angle_alpha   90.00
_cell.angle_beta   90.00
_cell.angle_gamma   90.00
#
_symmetry.space_group_name_H-M   'P 1'
#
loop_
_entity.id
_entity.type
_entity.pdbx_description
1 polymer ?
#
loop_
_entity_poly.entity_id
_entity_poly.type
_entity_poly.pdbx_seq_one_letter_code
_entity_poly.pdbx_strand_id
1 'polypeptide(L)'
;MEPQAGPPTADNSPHTLSLRIRVTGPFKSVDALKQAISQGQNPPGVRTIDAKTLAVNDRTANVPTSELDLPADLAPGYYNLEPTVSSGGNSESGSSIVTVQ
;
A
#
# COMPACT_ATOMS: atom_id res chain seq x y z
N MET A 1 39.98 -15.73 -2.29
CA MET A 1 39.57 -14.32 -2.31
C MET A 1 38.12 -14.30 -1.88
N GLU A 2 37.86 -13.97 -0.62
CA GLU A 2 36.50 -13.86 -0.07
C GLU A 2 35.92 -12.48 -0.42
N PRO A 3 34.63 -12.36 -0.77
CA PRO A 3 34.02 -11.07 -1.05
C PRO A 3 33.90 -10.27 0.25
N GLN A 4 34.55 -9.12 0.29
CA GLN A 4 34.47 -8.18 1.41
C GLN A 4 33.05 -7.61 1.46
N ALA A 5 32.30 -7.93 2.51
CA ALA A 5 31.05 -7.25 2.80
C ALA A 5 31.36 -5.75 2.96
N GLY A 6 30.68 -4.90 2.18
CA GLY A 6 30.85 -3.45 2.27
C GLY A 6 30.57 -2.93 3.68
N PRO A 7 31.06 -1.73 4.04
CA PRO A 7 30.80 -1.16 5.35
C PRO A 7 29.28 -1.04 5.58
N PRO A 8 28.77 -1.37 6.79
CA PRO A 8 27.38 -1.13 7.13
C PRO A 8 27.07 0.37 6.93
N THR A 9 25.92 0.68 6.32
CA THR A 9 25.53 2.07 6.05
C THR A 9 25.42 2.85 7.36
N ALA A 10 26.25 3.87 7.52
CA ALA A 10 26.48 4.62 8.77
C ALA A 10 25.39 5.65 9.13
N ASP A 11 24.22 5.60 8.49
CA ASP A 11 23.19 6.61 8.75
C ASP A 11 22.46 6.32 10.08
N ASN A 12 22.69 7.20 11.05
CA ASN A 12 22.09 7.14 12.39
C ASN A 12 21.00 8.20 12.58
N SER A 13 20.55 8.83 11.49
CA SER A 13 19.53 9.87 11.54
C SER A 13 18.14 9.24 11.58
N PRO A 14 17.19 9.79 12.36
CA PRO A 14 15.80 9.40 12.28
C PRO A 14 15.20 9.72 10.90
N HIS A 15 14.56 8.75 10.28
CA HIS A 15 13.81 8.88 9.03
C HIS A 15 12.31 8.77 9.28
N THR A 16 11.55 9.63 8.61
CA THR A 16 10.09 9.54 8.61
C THR A 16 9.66 8.45 7.63
N LEU A 17 8.97 7.44 8.15
CA LEU A 17 8.24 6.45 7.37
C LEU A 17 6.79 6.92 7.22
N SER A 18 6.28 6.90 5.99
CA SER A 18 4.86 7.13 5.71
C SER A 18 4.22 5.82 5.29
N LEU A 19 3.25 5.34 6.07
CA LEU A 19 2.46 4.16 5.76
C LEU A 19 1.08 4.59 5.28
N ARG A 20 0.62 3.96 4.19
CA ARG A 20 -0.70 4.21 3.62
C ARG A 20 -1.25 2.89 3.09
N ILE A 21 -2.55 2.68 3.25
CA ILE A 21 -3.28 1.58 2.64
C ILE A 21 -4.44 2.16 1.85
N ARG A 22 -4.61 1.68 0.62
CA ARG A 22 -5.69 2.08 -0.27
C ARG A 22 -6.45 0.84 -0.70
N VAL A 23 -7.78 0.96 -0.80
CA VAL A 23 -8.61 -0.06 -1.45
C VAL A 23 -9.34 0.55 -2.66
N THR A 24 -9.37 -0.17 -3.77
CA THR A 24 -10.03 0.29 -5.00
C THR A 24 -10.92 -0.81 -5.57
N GLY A 25 -12.19 -0.49 -5.84
CA GLY A 25 -13.20 -1.41 -6.38
C GLY A 25 -14.63 -0.85 -6.24
N PRO A 26 -15.68 -1.64 -6.47
CA PRO A 26 -15.67 -3.06 -6.81
C PRO A 26 -15.38 -3.33 -8.29
N PHE A 27 -14.59 -4.35 -8.56
CA PHE A 27 -14.42 -4.95 -9.88
C PHE A 27 -15.27 -6.20 -10.01
N LYS A 28 -15.87 -6.42 -11.18
CA LYS A 28 -16.72 -7.60 -11.45
C LYS A 28 -15.93 -8.90 -11.52
N SER A 29 -14.65 -8.83 -11.92
CA SER A 29 -13.75 -9.96 -12.08
C SER A 29 -12.31 -9.56 -11.78
N VAL A 30 -11.47 -10.52 -11.40
CA VAL A 30 -10.02 -10.34 -11.25
C VAL A 30 -9.36 -9.82 -12.54
N ASP A 31 -9.83 -10.26 -13.70
CA ASP A 31 -9.33 -9.77 -14.99
C ASP A 31 -9.57 -8.27 -15.17
N ALA A 32 -10.79 -7.79 -14.90
CA ALA A 32 -11.12 -6.36 -14.97
C ALA A 32 -10.29 -5.53 -13.99
N LEU A 33 -10.03 -6.07 -12.79
CA LEU A 33 -9.13 -5.45 -11.81
C LEU A 33 -7.70 -5.34 -12.37
N LYS A 34 -7.15 -6.44 -12.90
CA LYS A 34 -5.80 -6.46 -13.47
C LYS A 34 -5.68 -5.50 -14.65
N GLN A 35 -6.67 -5.46 -15.54
CA GLN A 35 -6.71 -4.51 -16.65
C GLN A 35 -6.71 -3.06 -16.14
N ALA A 36 -7.52 -2.74 -15.14
CA ALA A 36 -7.57 -1.40 -14.56
C ALA A 36 -6.24 -0.98 -13.93
N ILE A 37 -5.53 -1.89 -13.25
CA ILE A 37 -4.18 -1.66 -12.73
C ILE A 37 -3.20 -1.43 -13.88
N SER A 38 -3.18 -2.31 -14.88
CA SER A 38 -2.26 -2.19 -16.03
C SER A 38 -2.49 -0.92 -16.85
N GLN A 39 -3.73 -0.44 -16.93
CA GLN A 39 -4.09 0.79 -17.64
C GLN A 39 -4.00 2.05 -16.76
N GLY A 40 -3.84 1.89 -15.44
CA GLY A 40 -3.88 3.00 -14.49
C GLY A 40 -5.23 3.73 -14.47
N GLN A 41 -6.31 3.06 -14.86
CA GLN A 41 -7.61 3.70 -15.07
C GLN A 41 -8.75 2.87 -14.47
N ASN A 42 -9.58 3.53 -13.67
CA ASN A 42 -10.71 2.89 -13.00
C ASN A 42 -11.97 2.97 -13.90
N PRO A 43 -12.70 1.85 -14.08
CA PRO A 43 -13.95 1.85 -14.80
C PRO A 43 -15.06 2.58 -14.00
N PRO A 44 -16.19 2.92 -14.64
CA PRO A 44 -17.32 3.55 -13.96
C PRO A 44 -17.82 2.70 -12.78
N GLY A 45 -18.10 3.34 -11.65
CA GLY A 45 -18.58 2.67 -10.44
C GLY A 45 -17.47 2.11 -9.53
N VAL A 46 -16.21 2.12 -9.97
CA VAL A 46 -15.05 1.84 -9.12
C VAL A 46 -14.67 3.10 -8.35
N ARG A 47 -14.64 2.99 -7.02
CA ARG A 47 -14.17 4.03 -6.12
C ARG A 47 -12.90 3.60 -5.41
N THR A 48 -12.15 4.59 -4.98
CA THR A 48 -11.00 4.43 -4.12
C THR A 48 -11.33 4.93 -2.73
N ILE A 49 -10.96 4.16 -1.73
CA ILE A 49 -11.01 4.57 -0.33
C ILE A 49 -9.59 4.50 0.21
N ASP A 50 -9.22 5.51 0.96
CA ASP A 50 -7.87 5.73 1.44
C ASP A 50 -7.82 5.72 2.95
N ALA A 51 -6.83 5.03 3.52
CA ALA A 51 -6.55 5.10 4.93
C ALA A 51 -5.91 6.46 5.25
N LYS A 52 -6.01 6.88 6.51
CA LYS A 52 -5.21 8.01 6.97
C LYS A 52 -3.73 7.67 6.85
N THR A 53 -2.97 8.53 6.16
CA THR A 53 -1.50 8.41 6.11
C THR A 53 -0.93 8.46 7.52
N LEU A 54 -0.19 7.42 7.90
CA LEU A 54 0.48 7.33 9.17
C LEU A 54 1.96 7.70 8.99
N ALA A 55 2.37 8.79 9.61
CA ALA A 55 3.77 9.20 9.67
C ALA A 55 4.41 8.75 10.99
N VAL A 56 5.44 7.93 10.90
CA VAL A 56 6.16 7.38 12.05
C VAL A 56 7.66 7.49 11.85
N ASN A 57 8.41 7.21 12.89
CA ASN A 57 9.86 7.27 12.87
C ASN A 57 10.43 5.85 12.88
N ASP A 58 11.42 5.56 12.02
CA ASP A 58 12.03 4.22 11.92
C ASP A 58 12.76 3.77 13.19
N ARG A 59 13.06 4.69 14.13
CA ARG A 59 13.78 4.40 15.38
C ARG A 59 12.89 4.21 16.59
N THR A 60 11.68 4.77 16.60
CA THR A 60 10.79 4.73 17.77
C THR A 60 9.52 3.92 17.55
N ALA A 61 9.19 3.61 16.29
CA ALA A 61 8.05 2.78 15.97
C ALA A 61 8.46 1.30 15.94
N ASN A 62 8.08 0.57 16.99
CA ASN A 62 8.39 -0.86 17.08
C ASN A 62 7.56 -1.70 16.08
N VAL A 63 6.31 -1.31 15.83
CA VAL A 63 5.36 -1.97 14.92
C VAL A 63 4.29 -0.96 14.46
N PRO A 64 4.62 0.00 13.59
CA PRO A 64 3.63 0.94 13.09
C PRO A 64 2.59 0.20 12.24
N THR A 65 1.30 0.43 12.51
CA THR A 65 0.19 -0.22 11.81
C THR A 65 -0.71 0.83 11.20
N SER A 66 -0.95 0.73 9.89
CA SER A 66 -1.95 1.54 9.18
C SER A 66 -3.23 0.72 9.07
N GLU A 67 -4.37 1.34 9.41
CA GLU A 67 -5.67 0.70 9.39
C GLU A 67 -6.59 1.44 8.41
N LEU A 68 -7.36 0.67 7.66
CA LEU A 68 -8.35 1.17 6.71
C LEU A 68 -9.73 0.72 7.18
N ASP A 69 -10.55 1.67 7.62
CA ASP A 69 -11.95 1.42 7.90
C ASP A 69 -12.71 1.25 6.58
N LEU A 70 -13.31 0.08 6.39
CA LEU A 70 -14.07 -0.23 5.19
C LEU A 70 -15.52 0.23 5.39
N PRO A 71 -16.05 1.12 4.52
CA PRO A 71 -17.43 1.57 4.66
C PRO A 71 -18.40 0.39 4.48
N ALA A 72 -19.43 0.33 5.32
CA ALA A 72 -20.41 -0.76 5.30
C ALA A 72 -21.21 -0.86 3.99
N ASP A 73 -21.20 0.19 3.16
CA ASP A 73 -21.85 0.27 1.84
C ASP A 73 -20.94 -0.24 0.69
N LEU A 74 -19.84 -0.93 0.99
CA LEU A 74 -19.05 -1.54 -0.08
C LEU A 74 -19.88 -2.58 -0.84
N ALA A 75 -20.12 -2.30 -2.12
CA ALA A 75 -20.79 -3.23 -3.01
C ALA A 75 -19.97 -4.52 -3.17
N PRO A 76 -20.62 -5.69 -3.28
CA PRO A 76 -19.91 -6.96 -3.42
C PRO A 76 -19.07 -7.00 -4.70
N GLY A 77 -17.89 -7.63 -4.63
CA GLY A 77 -16.97 -7.74 -5.76
C GLY A 77 -15.51 -7.85 -5.35
N TYR A 78 -14.62 -7.70 -6.34
CA TYR A 78 -13.18 -7.74 -6.15
C TYR A 78 -12.60 -6.35 -5.92
N TYR A 79 -11.62 -6.25 -5.06
CA TYR A 79 -10.98 -5.00 -4.69
C TYR A 79 -9.46 -5.17 -4.73
N ASN A 80 -8.76 -4.15 -5.21
CA ASN A 80 -7.32 -4.07 -5.08
C ASN A 80 -6.97 -3.38 -3.76
N LEU A 81 -6.28 -4.10 -2.87
CA LEU A 81 -5.69 -3.58 -1.64
C LEU A 81 -4.22 -3.26 -1.91
N GLU A 82 -3.87 -1.99 -1.81
CA GLU A 82 -2.54 -1.46 -2.10
C GLU A 82 -1.93 -0.84 -0.84
N PRO A 83 -1.06 -1.57 -0.11
CA PRO A 83 -0.19 -0.97 0.89
C PRO A 83 0.96 -0.22 0.20
N THR A 84 1.28 0.96 0.71
CA THR A 84 2.42 1.78 0.31
C THR A 84 3.21 2.19 1.54
N VAL A 85 4.53 2.04 1.47
CA VAL A 85 5.48 2.55 2.46
C VAL A 85 6.45 3.48 1.75
N SER A 86 6.60 4.70 2.27
CA SER A 86 7.54 5.69 1.74
C SER A 86 8.55 6.10 2.80
N SER A 87 9.82 6.23 2.42
CA SER A 87 10.91 6.67 3.29
C SER A 87 11.99 7.39 2.47
N GLY A 88 12.46 8.54 2.94
CA GLY A 88 13.61 9.24 2.34
C GLY A 88 13.50 9.52 0.84
N GLY A 89 12.28 9.70 0.31
CA GLY A 89 12.02 9.92 -1.12
C GLY A 89 11.83 8.64 -1.94
N ASN A 90 12.08 7.46 -1.36
CA ASN A 90 11.77 6.16 -1.97
C ASN A 90 10.37 5.70 -1.55
N SER A 91 9.71 4.93 -2.41
CA SER A 91 8.41 4.32 -2.10
C SER A 91 8.35 2.89 -2.60
N GLU A 92 7.82 2.02 -1.76
CA GLU A 92 7.53 0.63 -2.09
C GLU A 92 6.03 0.40 -1.96
N SER A 93 5.43 -0.30 -2.92
CA SER A 93 4.02 -0.65 -2.88
C SER A 93 3.80 -2.11 -3.27
N GLY A 94 2.72 -2.68 -2.74
CA GLY A 94 2.25 -4.01 -3.09
C GLY A 94 0.82 -3.96 -3.59
N SER A 95 0.32 -5.05 -4.15
CA SER A 95 -1.10 -5.19 -4.48
C SER A 95 -1.58 -6.58 -4.10
N SER A 96 -2.74 -6.63 -3.46
CA SER A 96 -3.44 -7.86 -3.07
C SER A 96 -4.90 -7.77 -3.48
N ILE A 97 -5.46 -8.87 -3.97
CA ILE A 97 -6.88 -8.90 -4.34
C ILE A 97 -7.68 -9.41 -3.14
N VAL A 98 -8.67 -8.63 -2.73
CA VAL A 98 -9.63 -9.00 -1.69
C VAL A 98 -11.04 -9.04 -2.27
N THR A 99 -11.93 -9.82 -1.66
CA THR A 99 -13.32 -9.96 -2.09
C THR A 99 -14.25 -9.52 -0.97
N VAL A 100 -15.23 -8.69 -1.30
CA VAL A 100 -16.36 -8.34 -0.44
C VAL A 100 -17.57 -9.13 -0.92
N GLN A 101 -18.27 -9.78 0.02
CA GLN A 101 -19.46 -10.62 -0.25
C GLN A 101 -20.72 -9.97 0.27
#